data_AF-A0A845V3W0-F1
#
_entry.id   AF-A0A845V3W0-F1
#
_cell.length_a   1.000
_cell.length_b   1.000
_cell.length_c   1.000
_cell.angle_alpha   90.00
_cell.angle_beta   90.00
_cell.angle_gamma   90.00
#
_symmetry.space_group_name_H-M   'P 1'
#
loop_
_entity.id
_entity.type
_entity.pdbx_description
1 polymer ?
#
loop_
_entity_poly.entity_id
_entity_poly.type
_entity_poly.pdbx_seq_one_letter_code
_entity_poly.pdbx_strand_id
1 'polypeptide(L)'
;MNEEITMNKPFTVPMSPEQLPQQRIVEVVTLPPAPAGLEIVTDWRELADLPIDEDTPVRETFLVALEWAWSPMHNRLQGFSLERHNSGYWLLWSYFVDFVENDDHPWVLSAGCRQEGLDERTAAIHLLTAALIEGKEVDYLDRYHWIADDGFVTPAEMREIGRRVWPEGRKLTDGAPEALVLEDDE
;
A
#
# COMPACT_ATOMS: atom_id res chain seq x y z
N MET A 1 -19.00 44.28 -51.96
CA MET A 1 -17.97 43.96 -50.97
C MET A 1 -18.46 42.72 -50.25
N ASN A 2 -17.97 41.55 -50.65
CA ASN A 2 -18.30 40.29 -49.99
C ASN A 2 -17.17 39.98 -49.03
N GLU A 3 -17.45 39.98 -47.73
CA GLU A 3 -16.54 39.42 -46.73
C GLU A 3 -16.80 37.91 -46.66
N GLU A 4 -15.83 37.13 -47.11
CA GLU A 4 -15.79 35.69 -46.87
C GLU A 4 -15.56 35.46 -45.36
N ILE A 5 -16.49 34.77 -44.72
CA ILE A 5 -16.32 34.27 -43.35
C ILE A 5 -15.38 33.07 -43.44
N THR A 6 -14.11 33.29 -43.08
CA THR A 6 -13.10 32.22 -43.00
C THR A 6 -13.51 31.19 -41.95
N MET A 7 -13.56 29.94 -42.40
CA MET A 7 -13.99 28.76 -41.66
C MET A 7 -13.18 28.57 -40.35
N ASN A 8 -13.91 28.29 -39.27
CA ASN A 8 -13.43 28.05 -37.91
C ASN A 8 -12.19 27.14 -37.85
N LYS A 9 -11.23 27.55 -37.00
CA LYS A 9 -10.12 26.72 -36.53
C LYS A 9 -10.64 25.33 -36.14
N PRO A 10 -10.11 24.23 -36.70
CA PRO A 10 -10.57 22.89 -36.33
C PRO A 10 -10.34 22.66 -34.84
N PHE A 11 -11.32 22.06 -34.16
CA PHE A 11 -11.17 21.58 -32.79
C PHE A 11 -10.07 20.52 -32.77
N THR A 12 -8.94 20.85 -32.15
CA THR A 12 -7.86 19.91 -31.92
C THR A 12 -8.28 19.00 -30.76
N VAL A 13 -8.47 17.71 -31.05
CA VAL A 13 -8.60 16.70 -29.99
C VAL A 13 -7.34 16.79 -29.11
N PRO A 14 -7.45 16.99 -27.79
CA PRO A 14 -6.31 17.40 -26.97
C PRO A 14 -5.18 16.36 -26.87
N MET A 15 -5.38 15.12 -27.35
CA MET A 15 -4.33 14.12 -27.60
C MET A 15 -4.75 13.17 -28.74
N SER A 16 -3.83 12.82 -29.65
CA SER A 16 -4.04 11.76 -30.64
C SER A 16 -3.95 10.36 -29.98
N PRO A 17 -4.47 9.29 -30.61
CA PRO A 17 -4.37 7.94 -30.06
C PRO A 17 -2.95 7.49 -29.73
N GLU A 18 -1.94 7.99 -30.45
CA GLU A 18 -0.52 7.74 -30.17
C GLU A 18 0.01 8.50 -28.95
N GLN A 19 -0.72 9.51 -28.48
CA GLN A 19 -0.42 10.31 -27.28
C GLN A 19 -1.21 9.84 -26.05
N LEU A 20 -2.14 8.90 -26.21
CA LEU A 20 -2.79 8.25 -25.08
C LEU A 20 -1.74 7.42 -24.32
N PRO A 21 -1.78 7.40 -22.97
CA PRO A 21 -0.96 6.49 -22.20
C PRO A 21 -1.19 5.06 -22.73
N GLN A 22 -0.16 4.47 -23.32
CA GLN A 22 -0.25 3.08 -23.79
C GLN A 22 -0.65 2.22 -22.60
N GLN A 23 -1.67 1.40 -22.81
CA GLN A 23 -2.22 0.46 -21.84
C GLN A 23 -1.06 -0.25 -21.13
N ARG A 24 -0.84 0.10 -19.85
CA ARG A 24 0.31 -0.39 -19.06
C ARG A 24 0.19 -1.89 -18.97
N ILE A 25 1.11 -2.62 -19.60
CA ILE A 25 1.26 -4.05 -19.37
C ILE A 25 1.59 -4.19 -17.89
N VAL A 26 0.63 -4.65 -17.09
CA VAL A 26 0.85 -4.89 -15.67
C VAL A 26 1.58 -6.22 -15.57
N GLU A 27 2.87 -6.16 -15.23
CA GLU A 27 3.61 -7.36 -14.91
C GLU A 27 2.91 -8.08 -13.74
N VAL A 28 2.52 -9.33 -13.98
CA VAL A 28 1.96 -10.21 -12.96
C VAL A 28 3.14 -10.99 -12.39
N VAL A 29 3.53 -10.63 -11.17
CA VAL A 29 4.60 -11.30 -10.44
C VAL A 29 4.03 -12.29 -9.44
N THR A 30 4.78 -13.34 -9.17
CA THR A 30 4.49 -14.27 -8.07
C THR A 30 5.34 -13.84 -6.88
N LEU A 31 4.71 -13.47 -5.77
CA LEU A 31 5.46 -13.18 -4.54
C LEU A 31 6.01 -14.47 -3.92
N PRO A 32 7.14 -14.40 -3.18
CA PRO A 32 7.65 -15.53 -2.42
C PRO A 32 6.55 -16.18 -1.57
N PRO A 33 6.50 -17.53 -1.51
CA PRO A 33 5.54 -18.22 -0.65
C PRO A 33 5.82 -17.87 0.82
N ALA A 34 4.79 -17.97 1.66
CA ALA A 34 4.97 -17.87 3.10
C ALA A 34 5.82 -19.06 3.59
N PRO A 35 6.94 -18.83 4.29
CA PRO A 35 7.69 -19.90 4.93
C PRO A 35 6.82 -20.65 5.94
N ALA A 36 7.00 -21.96 6.02
CA ALA A 36 6.27 -22.77 7.00
C ALA A 36 6.68 -22.37 8.43
N GLY A 37 5.71 -22.04 9.28
CA GLY A 37 5.95 -21.63 10.66
C GLY A 37 6.49 -20.21 10.81
N LEU A 38 6.38 -19.35 9.79
CA LEU A 38 6.70 -17.94 9.94
C LEU A 38 5.70 -17.28 10.91
N GLU A 39 6.21 -16.85 12.06
CA GLU A 39 5.49 -16.06 13.05
C GLU A 39 5.83 -14.58 12.84
N ILE A 40 4.80 -13.78 12.53
CA ILE A 40 4.91 -12.33 12.39
C ILE A 40 4.12 -11.69 13.51
N VAL A 41 4.74 -10.71 14.17
CA VAL A 41 4.13 -9.88 15.20
C VAL A 41 3.72 -8.56 14.54
N THR A 42 2.47 -8.14 14.72
CA THR A 42 1.93 -6.84 14.27
C THR A 42 1.26 -6.06 15.40
N ASP A 43 0.82 -6.73 16.46
CA ASP A 43 0.24 -6.07 17.63
C ASP A 43 1.28 -5.21 18.35
N TRP A 44 0.93 -3.95 18.60
CA TRP A 44 1.85 -2.96 19.16
C TRP A 44 2.36 -3.32 20.56
N ARG A 45 1.61 -4.10 21.36
CA ARG A 45 2.06 -4.53 22.70
C ARG A 45 3.09 -5.63 22.58
N GLU A 46 2.86 -6.59 21.70
CA GLU A 46 3.82 -7.68 21.44
C GLU A 46 5.09 -7.15 20.77
N LEU A 47 4.97 -6.14 19.89
CA LEU A 47 6.12 -5.45 19.32
C LEU A 47 6.96 -4.73 20.39
N ALA A 48 6.32 -4.14 21.41
CA ALA A 48 7.02 -3.49 22.53
C ALA A 48 7.75 -4.47 23.45
N ASP A 49 7.39 -5.76 23.42
CA ASP A 49 8.07 -6.82 24.16
C ASP A 49 9.28 -7.41 23.39
N LEU A 50 9.49 -7.01 22.13
CA LEU A 50 10.68 -7.42 21.38
C LEU A 50 11.94 -6.80 22.00
N PRO A 51 13.09 -7.50 21.94
CA PRO A 51 14.35 -7.01 22.52
C PRO A 51 15.01 -5.95 21.60
N ILE A 52 14.30 -4.85 21.37
CA ILE A 52 14.68 -3.69 20.56
C ILE A 52 14.61 -2.46 21.48
N ASP A 53 15.71 -1.74 21.64
CA ASP A 53 15.80 -0.58 22.54
C ASP A 53 15.81 0.76 21.78
N GLU A 54 15.74 0.69 20.44
CA GLU A 54 15.82 1.81 19.53
C GLU A 54 14.42 2.31 19.09
N ASP A 55 14.23 3.63 19.05
CA ASP A 55 12.99 4.27 18.57
C ASP A 55 13.01 4.58 17.06
N THR A 56 14.08 4.19 16.36
CA THR A 56 14.32 4.44 14.93
C THR A 56 15.15 3.29 14.35
N PRO A 57 14.98 2.95 13.05
CA PRO A 57 15.90 2.04 12.40
C PRO A 57 17.34 2.57 12.44
N VAL A 58 18.31 1.65 12.57
CA VAL A 58 19.74 1.97 12.51
C VAL A 58 20.31 1.69 11.12
N ARG A 59 19.86 0.60 10.48
CA ARG A 59 20.27 0.20 9.12
C ARG A 59 19.12 -0.40 8.35
N GLU A 60 18.43 0.44 7.61
CA GLU A 60 17.24 0.10 6.87
C GLU A 60 17.42 0.04 5.35
N THR A 61 16.64 -0.85 4.75
CA THR A 61 16.39 -0.92 3.32
C THR A 61 15.01 -0.34 3.07
N PHE A 62 14.93 0.80 2.39
CA PHE A 62 13.65 1.40 1.99
C PHE A 62 12.87 0.45 1.07
N LEU A 63 11.60 0.19 1.40
CA LEU A 63 10.75 -0.75 0.66
C LEU A 63 9.88 -0.04 -0.38
N VAL A 64 9.03 0.87 0.08
CA VAL A 64 7.99 1.54 -0.70
C VAL A 64 7.38 2.71 0.08
N ALA A 65 6.85 3.71 -0.63
CA ALA A 65 5.94 4.70 -0.06
C ALA A 65 4.56 4.60 -0.70
N LEU A 66 3.51 4.64 0.12
CA LEU A 66 2.12 4.48 -0.29
C LEU A 66 1.31 5.71 0.10
N GLU A 67 0.39 6.08 -0.79
CA GLU A 67 -0.51 7.21 -0.58
C GLU A 67 -1.96 6.75 -0.51
N TRP A 68 -2.68 7.34 0.45
CA TRP A 68 -4.14 7.29 0.55
C TRP A 68 -4.70 8.69 0.39
N ALA A 69 -5.74 8.85 -0.43
CA ALA A 69 -6.34 10.14 -0.71
C ALA A 69 -7.87 10.01 -0.71
N TRP A 70 -8.49 10.24 0.46
CA TRP A 70 -9.94 10.19 0.63
C TRP A 70 -10.60 11.51 0.22
N SER A 71 -9.89 12.63 0.39
CA SER A 71 -10.27 13.96 -0.11
C SER A 71 -9.04 14.88 -0.17
N PRO A 72 -9.12 16.06 -0.81
CA PRO A 72 -7.98 17.00 -0.85
C PRO A 72 -7.42 17.41 0.51
N MET A 73 -8.21 17.35 1.60
CA MET A 73 -7.78 17.65 2.97
C MET A 73 -7.67 16.41 3.87
N HIS A 74 -7.93 15.21 3.33
CA HIS A 74 -7.84 13.94 4.06
C HIS A 74 -7.06 12.94 3.22
N ASN A 75 -5.75 12.96 3.41
CA ASN A 75 -4.80 12.07 2.78
C ASN A 75 -3.80 11.55 3.82
N ARG A 76 -3.04 10.53 3.44
CA ARG A 76 -1.95 9.96 4.23
C ARG A 76 -0.85 9.57 3.25
N LEU A 77 0.39 9.96 3.55
CA LEU A 77 1.56 9.44 2.85
C LEU A 77 2.43 8.68 3.85
N GLN A 78 2.66 7.39 3.62
CA GLN A 78 3.39 6.53 4.56
C GLN A 78 4.53 5.79 3.84
N GLY A 79 5.73 5.89 4.39
CA GLY A 79 6.90 5.13 3.95
C GLY A 79 7.11 3.88 4.81
N PHE A 80 7.66 2.84 4.20
CA PHE A 80 8.01 1.59 4.87
C PHE A 80 9.47 1.21 4.58
N SER A 81 10.18 0.79 5.61
CA SER A 81 11.57 0.35 5.53
C SER A 81 11.77 -0.95 6.32
N LEU A 82 12.64 -1.83 5.82
CA LEU A 82 13.00 -3.07 6.48
C LEU A 82 14.36 -2.94 7.14
N GLU A 83 14.47 -3.36 8.39
CA GLU A 83 15.75 -3.47 9.08
C GLU A 83 16.09 -4.93 9.41
N ARG A 84 17.35 -5.29 9.16
CA ARG A 84 17.96 -6.50 9.68
C ARG A 84 18.61 -6.22 11.04
N HIS A 85 17.87 -6.42 12.12
CA HIS A 85 18.34 -6.04 13.44
C HIS A 85 19.36 -7.04 14.04
N ASN A 86 20.27 -6.57 14.89
CA ASN A 86 21.32 -7.42 15.47
C ASN A 86 20.79 -8.45 16.49
N SER A 87 19.58 -8.26 17.02
CA SER A 87 18.92 -9.20 17.96
C SER A 87 18.33 -10.45 17.27
N GLY A 88 18.53 -10.60 15.96
CA GLY A 88 18.04 -11.74 15.19
C GLY A 88 16.59 -11.59 14.70
N TYR A 89 16.10 -10.36 14.60
CA TYR A 89 14.78 -10.03 14.07
C TYR A 89 14.86 -9.22 12.77
N TRP A 90 13.92 -9.48 11.86
CA TRP A 90 13.55 -8.55 10.80
C TRP A 90 12.49 -7.61 11.37
N LEU A 91 12.67 -6.32 11.18
CA LEU A 91 11.79 -5.28 11.69
C LEU A 91 11.27 -4.43 10.53
N LEU A 92 9.96 -4.26 10.45
CA LEU A 92 9.33 -3.34 9.52
C LEU A 92 9.04 -2.04 10.25
N TRP A 93 9.70 -0.98 9.81
CA TRP A 93 9.49 0.37 10.28
C TRP A 93 8.60 1.12 9.29
N SER A 94 7.69 1.95 9.81
CA SER A 94 6.94 2.89 9.01
C SER A 94 7.06 4.31 9.54
N TYR A 95 6.82 5.28 8.69
CA TYR A 95 6.84 6.70 9.05
C TYR A 95 5.83 7.45 8.18
N PHE A 96 5.24 8.49 8.74
CA PHE A 96 4.37 9.38 7.96
C PHE A 96 5.20 10.48 7.31
N VAL A 97 5.08 10.61 5.99
CA VAL A 97 5.86 11.53 5.18
C VAL A 97 5.28 12.95 5.19
N ASP A 98 4.03 13.12 5.60
CA ASP A 98 3.30 14.40 5.63
C ASP A 98 3.39 15.14 6.98
N PHE A 99 3.90 14.51 8.04
CA PHE A 99 4.09 15.12 9.37
C PHE A 99 5.42 15.90 9.51
N VAL A 100 5.82 16.63 8.47
CA VAL A 100 7.16 17.29 8.35
C VAL A 100 7.23 18.66 9.05
N GLU A 101 6.36 18.96 10.03
CA GLU A 101 6.41 20.28 10.67
C GLU A 101 7.59 20.45 11.65
N ASN A 102 8.24 19.38 12.12
CA ASN A 102 9.30 19.47 13.14
C ASN A 102 10.54 18.56 12.93
N ASP A 103 10.83 18.09 11.71
CA ASP A 103 11.97 17.19 11.36
C ASP A 103 12.02 15.82 12.06
N ASP A 104 11.30 15.63 13.17
CA ASP A 104 11.11 14.33 13.81
C ASP A 104 10.06 13.53 13.01
N HIS A 105 10.53 12.63 12.16
CA HIS A 105 9.67 11.58 11.60
C HIS A 105 9.57 10.50 12.69
N PRO A 106 8.47 10.39 13.46
CA PRO A 106 8.37 9.32 14.44
C PRO A 106 8.29 8.02 13.65
N TRP A 107 9.39 7.27 13.67
CA TRP A 107 9.39 5.91 13.19
C TRP A 107 8.47 5.08 14.08
N VAL A 108 7.71 4.20 13.44
CA VAL A 108 6.78 3.31 14.12
C VAL A 108 7.16 1.89 13.72
N LEU A 109 7.51 1.08 14.71
CA LEU A 109 7.67 -0.35 14.51
C LEU A 109 6.29 -0.95 14.19
N SER A 110 6.14 -1.45 12.97
CA SER A 110 4.85 -1.85 12.39
C SER A 110 4.69 -3.36 12.25
N ALA A 111 5.81 -4.10 12.16
CA ALA A 111 5.81 -5.55 12.22
C ALA A 111 7.21 -6.10 12.55
N GLY A 112 7.29 -7.35 13.02
CA GLY A 112 8.57 -8.03 13.22
C GLY A 112 8.47 -9.55 13.13
N CYS A 113 9.57 -10.21 12.76
CA CYS A 113 9.68 -11.67 12.79
C CYS A 113 11.13 -12.13 13.02
N ARG A 114 11.35 -13.39 13.40
CA ARG A 114 12.71 -13.97 13.48
C ARG A 114 13.38 -14.01 12.11
N GLN A 115 14.70 -13.84 12.08
CA GLN A 115 15.50 -13.91 10.85
C GLN A 115 15.75 -15.35 10.35
N GLU A 116 15.55 -16.35 11.19
CA GLU A 116 15.98 -17.72 10.94
C GLU A 116 15.31 -18.32 9.69
N GLY A 117 16.12 -18.65 8.68
CA GLY A 117 15.64 -19.27 7.44
C GLY A 117 14.92 -18.31 6.48
N LEU A 118 14.92 -17.00 6.75
CA LEU A 118 14.30 -15.99 5.89
C LEU A 118 15.34 -15.14 5.16
N ASP A 119 15.19 -15.04 3.84
CA ASP A 119 15.88 -14.00 3.07
C ASP A 119 15.17 -12.63 3.18
N GLU A 120 15.90 -11.57 2.84
CA GLU A 120 15.43 -10.19 2.96
C GLU A 120 14.20 -9.89 2.11
N ARG A 121 14.10 -10.46 0.89
CA ARG A 121 12.96 -10.28 -0.02
C ARG A 121 11.68 -10.86 0.59
N THR A 122 11.79 -12.07 1.12
CA THR A 122 10.71 -12.80 1.77
C THR A 122 10.26 -12.08 3.04
N ALA A 123 11.21 -11.63 3.88
CA ALA A 123 10.90 -10.83 5.06
C ALA A 123 10.19 -9.51 4.70
N ALA A 124 10.73 -8.75 3.74
CA ALA A 124 10.13 -7.48 3.28
C ALA A 124 8.68 -7.67 2.85
N ILE A 125 8.42 -8.65 1.98
CA ILE A 125 7.09 -8.88 1.42
C ILE A 125 6.09 -9.32 2.50
N HIS A 126 6.46 -10.27 3.36
CA HIS A 126 5.51 -10.81 4.33
C HIS A 126 5.26 -9.87 5.50
N LEU A 127 6.29 -9.17 5.99
CA LEU A 127 6.10 -8.16 7.04
C LEU A 127 5.25 -6.99 6.54
N LEU A 128 5.54 -6.46 5.34
CA LEU A 128 4.73 -5.40 4.74
C LEU A 128 3.28 -5.85 4.51
N THR A 129 3.09 -7.07 4.02
CA THR A 129 1.74 -7.63 3.83
C THR A 129 1.00 -7.73 5.17
N ALA A 130 1.65 -8.24 6.22
CA ALA A 130 1.06 -8.38 7.54
C ALA A 130 0.69 -7.02 8.15
N ALA A 131 1.56 -6.02 8.07
CA ALA A 131 1.29 -4.67 8.57
C ALA A 131 0.10 -4.01 7.84
N LEU A 132 -0.05 -4.25 6.53
CA LEU A 132 -1.21 -3.74 5.78
C LEU A 132 -2.50 -4.50 6.08
N ILE A 133 -2.42 -5.81 6.37
CA ILE A 133 -3.57 -6.57 6.88
C ILE A 133 -3.99 -6.01 8.24
N GLU A 134 -3.05 -5.79 9.16
CA GLU A 134 -3.33 -5.18 10.46
C GLU A 134 -4.02 -3.82 10.29
N GLY A 135 -3.45 -2.92 9.48
CA GLY A 135 -4.05 -1.62 9.21
C GLY A 135 -5.45 -1.72 8.59
N LYS A 136 -5.67 -2.70 7.71
CA LYS A 136 -7.01 -2.96 7.15
C LYS A 136 -8.00 -3.43 8.22
N GLU A 137 -7.63 -4.40 9.04
CA GLU A 137 -8.56 -5.07 9.97
C GLU A 137 -8.76 -4.28 11.27
N VAL A 138 -7.75 -3.52 11.72
CA VAL A 138 -7.77 -2.76 12.99
C VAL A 138 -8.05 -1.27 12.77
N ASP A 139 -7.38 -0.65 11.79
CA ASP A 139 -7.57 0.79 11.50
C ASP A 139 -8.62 1.05 10.41
N TYR A 140 -9.25 -0.01 9.88
CA TYR A 140 -10.20 0.05 8.77
C TYR A 140 -9.61 0.72 7.51
N LEU A 141 -8.30 0.57 7.30
CA LEU A 141 -7.59 1.16 6.19
C LEU A 141 -8.05 0.53 4.87
N ASP A 142 -8.48 1.37 3.94
CA ASP A 142 -8.79 0.95 2.58
C ASP A 142 -7.50 0.71 1.77
N ARG A 143 -7.69 0.22 0.55
CA ARG A 143 -6.57 -0.01 -0.35
C ARG A 143 -5.90 1.32 -0.68
N TYR A 144 -4.57 1.34 -0.62
CA TYR A 144 -3.79 2.50 -1.07
C TYR A 144 -4.20 2.94 -2.49
N HIS A 145 -4.18 4.23 -2.72
CA HIS A 145 -4.62 4.84 -3.98
C HIS A 145 -3.46 4.99 -4.96
N TRP A 146 -2.24 5.18 -4.46
CA TRP A 146 -1.06 5.39 -5.27
C TRP A 146 0.21 4.81 -4.60
N ILE A 147 1.17 4.41 -5.44
CA ILE A 147 2.53 4.06 -5.02
C ILE A 147 3.37 5.31 -5.25
N ALA A 148 3.66 6.05 -4.18
CA ALA A 148 4.29 7.36 -4.25
C ALA A 148 5.78 7.28 -4.58
N ASP A 149 6.45 6.25 -4.06
CA ASP A 149 7.85 5.93 -4.35
C ASP A 149 8.06 4.42 -4.24
N ASP A 150 9.03 3.90 -4.97
CA ASP A 150 9.40 2.48 -4.95
C ASP A 150 10.87 2.29 -4.58
N GLY A 151 11.14 1.22 -3.84
CA GLY A 151 12.48 0.87 -3.39
C GLY A 151 12.73 -0.60 -3.63
N PHE A 152 13.00 -1.32 -2.55
CA PHE A 152 13.25 -2.75 -2.64
C PHE A 152 12.01 -3.55 -3.07
N VAL A 153 10.80 -3.10 -2.71
CA VAL A 153 9.54 -3.70 -3.19
C VAL A 153 9.11 -3.00 -4.47
N THR A 154 9.02 -3.76 -5.55
CA THR A 154 8.68 -3.21 -6.87
C THR A 154 7.19 -2.85 -6.97
N PRO A 155 6.80 -1.95 -7.90
CA PRO A 155 5.39 -1.65 -8.12
C PRO A 155 4.55 -2.88 -8.53
N ALA A 156 5.15 -3.88 -9.19
CA ALA A 156 4.46 -5.11 -9.55
C ALA A 156 4.15 -5.96 -8.32
N GLU A 157 5.12 -6.12 -7.42
CA GLU A 157 4.93 -6.84 -6.16
C GLU A 157 3.94 -6.12 -5.25
N MET A 158 4.04 -4.80 -5.13
CA MET A 158 3.11 -4.02 -4.31
C MET A 158 1.67 -4.15 -4.78
N ARG A 159 1.43 -4.21 -6.11
CA ARG A 159 0.09 -4.49 -6.66
C ARG A 159 -0.39 -5.88 -6.27
N GLU A 160 0.48 -6.88 -6.28
CA GLU A 160 0.14 -8.24 -5.86
C GLU A 160 -0.12 -8.32 -4.35
N ILE A 161 0.67 -7.63 -3.52
CA ILE A 161 0.38 -7.44 -2.08
C ILE A 161 -1.00 -6.82 -1.92
N GLY A 162 -1.30 -5.75 -2.67
CA GLY A 162 -2.61 -5.08 -2.63
C GLY A 162 -3.78 -6.02 -2.93
N ARG A 163 -3.63 -6.95 -3.90
CA ARG A 163 -4.66 -7.98 -4.18
C ARG A 163 -4.84 -8.98 -3.04
N ARG A 164 -3.78 -9.30 -2.30
CA ARG A 164 -3.84 -10.22 -1.15
C ARG A 164 -4.52 -9.56 0.05
N VAL A 165 -4.19 -8.30 0.33
CA VAL A 165 -4.72 -7.55 1.49
C VAL A 165 -6.18 -7.14 1.25
N TRP A 166 -6.47 -6.56 0.07
CA TRP A 166 -7.81 -6.13 -0.35
C TRP A 166 -8.23 -6.90 -1.60
N PRO A 167 -8.68 -8.16 -1.46
CA PRO A 167 -9.16 -8.93 -2.59
C PRO A 167 -10.37 -8.24 -3.20
N GLU A 168 -10.26 -7.90 -4.49
CA GLU A 168 -11.41 -7.43 -5.25
C GLU A 168 -12.45 -8.56 -5.27
N GLY A 169 -13.67 -8.25 -4.84
CA GLY A 169 -14.76 -9.22 -4.84
C GLY A 169 -14.92 -9.81 -6.23
N ARG A 170 -14.72 -11.13 -6.36
CA ARG A 170 -15.50 -11.90 -7.34
C ARG A 170 -16.94 -11.49 -7.11
N LYS A 171 -17.64 -11.11 -8.18
CA LYS A 171 -19.10 -10.97 -8.15
C LYS A 171 -19.68 -12.10 -7.32
N LEU A 172 -20.55 -11.77 -6.37
CA LEU A 172 -21.56 -12.69 -5.88
C LEU A 172 -22.32 -13.21 -7.11
N THR A 173 -21.86 -14.31 -7.68
CA THR A 173 -22.72 -15.17 -8.48
C THR A 173 -23.41 -16.11 -7.51
N ASP A 174 -24.74 -16.05 -7.54
CA ASP A 174 -25.71 -16.92 -6.90
C ASP A 174 -26.05 -16.61 -5.44
N GLY A 175 -27.17 -15.89 -5.28
CA GLY A 175 -27.92 -15.81 -4.03
C GLY A 175 -28.23 -14.39 -3.59
N ALA A 176 -29.08 -13.68 -4.34
CA ALA A 176 -29.78 -12.53 -3.79
C ALA A 176 -30.79 -13.02 -2.72
N PRO A 177 -30.80 -12.47 -1.50
CA PRO A 177 -32.01 -12.41 -0.72
C PRO A 177 -32.80 -11.15 -1.12
N GLU A 178 -34.10 -11.36 -1.29
CA GLU A 178 -35.10 -10.40 -1.69
C GLU A 178 -35.13 -9.12 -0.83
N ALA A 179 -35.62 -8.07 -1.47
CA ALA A 179 -36.01 -6.76 -0.95
C ALA A 179 -36.39 -6.71 0.53
N LEU A 180 -35.73 -5.82 1.28
CA LEU A 180 -36.34 -5.19 2.45
C LEU A 180 -37.28 -4.09 1.95
N VAL A 181 -38.57 -4.40 2.00
CA VAL A 181 -39.67 -3.46 1.89
C VAL A 181 -39.55 -2.47 3.04
N LEU A 182 -39.53 -1.18 2.71
CA LEU A 182 -39.75 -0.10 3.66
C LEU A 182 -41.24 -0.13 4.00
N GLU A 183 -41.56 -0.50 5.24
CA GLU A 183 -42.88 -0.19 5.81
C GLU A 183 -42.81 1.23 6.38
N ASP A 184 -43.57 2.13 5.74
CA ASP A 184 -43.95 3.43 6.27
C ASP A 184 -44.88 3.19 7.47
N ASP A 185 -44.51 3.69 8.65
CA ASP A 185 -45.43 3.84 9.78
C ASP A 185 -45.89 5.31 9.86
N GLU A 186 -47.22 5.47 9.95
CA GLU A 186 -48.04 6.70 10.01
C GLU A 186 -47.68 7.69 11.14
#